data_AF-V5HT87-F1
#
_entry.id   AF-V5HT87-F1
#
_cell.length_a   1.000
_cell.length_b   1.000
_cell.length_c   1.000
_cell.angle_alpha   90.00
_cell.angle_beta   90.00
_cell.angle_gamma   90.00
#
_symmetry.space_group_name_H-M   'P 1'
#
loop_
_entity.id
_entity.type
_entity.pdbx_description
1 polymer ?
#
loop_
_entity_poly.entity_id
_entity_poly.type
_entity_poly.pdbx_seq_one_letter_code
_entity_poly.pdbx_strand_id
1 'polypeptide(L)'
;MKTGLKNEAAALQRYQTKKRVQVFSVGLCVNPGLPMLGASPDGLVWDEDIQEHGLVEVKTASRAIAAGLQNLRGSEGQGGLRSLSKRTR
;
A
#
# COMPACT_ATOMS: atom_id res chain seq x y z
N MET A 1 0.55 0.61 -17.75
CA MET A 1 0.45 0.04 -16.38
C MET A 1 1.47 -1.06 -16.06
N LYS A 2 2.56 -1.23 -16.84
CA LYS A 2 3.53 -2.32 -16.62
C LYS A 2 4.35 -2.18 -15.33
N THR A 3 4.65 -0.94 -14.92
CA THR A 3 5.48 -0.66 -13.74
C THR A 3 4.77 -0.97 -12.43
N GLY A 4 3.45 -0.76 -12.35
CA GLY A 4 2.65 -1.08 -11.16
C GLY A 4 2.66 -2.57 -10.86
N LEU A 5 2.25 -3.38 -11.85
CA LEU A 5 2.21 -4.83 -11.75
C LEU A 5 3.56 -5.46 -11.35
N LYS A 6 4.68 -4.91 -11.83
CA LYS A 6 6.02 -5.39 -11.47
C LYS A 6 6.43 -5.04 -10.04
N ASN A 7 5.90 -3.94 -9.49
CA ASN A 7 6.33 -3.41 -8.20
C ASN A 7 5.44 -3.86 -7.05
N GLU A 8 4.20 -4.25 -7.33
CA GLU A 8 3.18 -4.56 -6.33
C GLU A 8 3.61 -5.66 -5.35
N ALA A 9 4.02 -6.82 -5.87
CA ALA A 9 4.49 -7.94 -5.05
C ALA A 9 5.66 -7.55 -4.13
N ALA A 10 6.63 -6.79 -4.65
CA ALA A 10 7.77 -6.31 -3.86
C ALA A 10 7.35 -5.29 -2.80
N ALA A 11 6.35 -4.45 -3.08
CA ALA A 11 5.82 -3.49 -2.11
C ALA A 11 5.05 -4.19 -0.98
N LEU A 12 4.23 -5.19 -1.30
CA LEU A 12 3.53 -6.01 -0.31
C LEU A 12 4.51 -6.74 0.61
N GLN A 13 5.54 -7.38 0.05
CA GLN A 13 6.58 -8.05 0.84
C GLN A 13 7.29 -7.09 1.79
N ARG A 14 7.66 -5.89 1.30
CA ARG A 14 8.27 -4.85 2.14
C ARG A 14 7.33 -4.37 3.24
N TYR A 15 6.05 -4.20 2.94
CA TYR A 15 5.04 -3.83 3.93
C TYR A 15 4.92 -4.92 5.01
N GLN A 16 4.79 -6.18 4.61
CA GLN A 16 4.70 -7.34 5.49
C GLN A 16 5.89 -7.40 6.47
N THR A 17 7.12 -7.31 5.97
CA THR A 17 8.33 -7.33 6.81
C THR A 17 8.42 -6.11 7.73
N LYS A 18 8.11 -4.91 7.21
CA LYS A 18 8.27 -3.65 7.97
C LYS A 18 7.23 -3.50 9.08
N LYS A 19 5.99 -3.93 8.82
CA LYS A 19 4.88 -3.82 9.76
C LYS A 19 4.66 -5.07 10.61
N ARG A 20 5.37 -6.17 10.32
CA ARG A 20 5.25 -7.46 11.02
C ARG A 20 3.83 -8.04 11.00
N VAL A 21 3.11 -7.78 9.93
CA VAL A 21 1.74 -8.29 9.71
C VAL A 21 1.77 -9.46 8.74
N GLN A 22 0.66 -10.18 8.62
CA GLN A 22 0.44 -11.18 7.57
C GLN A 22 -0.42 -10.57 6.46
N VAL A 23 -0.08 -10.82 5.20
CA VAL A 23 -0.84 -10.32 4.04
C VAL A 23 -1.30 -11.51 3.21
N PHE A 24 -2.60 -11.54 2.89
CA PHE A 24 -3.25 -12.59 2.12
C PHE A 24 -3.78 -12.04 0.80
N SER A 25 -3.61 -12.83 -0.26
CA SER A 25 -4.22 -12.55 -1.55
C SER A 25 -5.73 -12.76 -1.48
N VAL A 26 -6.49 -11.88 -2.11
CA VAL A 26 -7.96 -11.93 -2.16
C VAL A 26 -8.43 -11.80 -3.61
N GLY A 27 -9.55 -12.47 -3.91
CA GLY A 27 -10.25 -12.31 -5.18
C GLY A 27 -11.27 -11.17 -5.13
N LEU A 28 -12.31 -11.27 -5.96
CA LEU A 28 -13.45 -10.35 -5.93
C LEU A 28 -14.31 -10.61 -4.68
N CYS A 29 -14.36 -9.63 -3.79
CA CYS A 29 -15.24 -9.59 -2.63
C CYS A 29 -16.53 -8.85 -3.01
N VAL A 30 -17.68 -9.53 -2.92
CA VAL A 30 -19.00 -8.93 -3.18
C VAL A 30 -19.67 -8.59 -1.86
N ASN A 31 -20.28 -7.40 -1.76
CA ASN A 31 -21.02 -7.01 -0.57
C ASN A 31 -22.30 -7.86 -0.45
N PRO A 32 -22.52 -8.57 0.67
CA PRO A 32 -23.67 -9.46 0.83
C PRO A 32 -25.02 -8.73 0.89
N GLY A 33 -25.05 -7.48 1.35
CA GLY A 33 -26.26 -6.66 1.40
C GLY A 33 -26.52 -5.86 0.11
N LEU A 34 -25.50 -5.67 -0.73
CA LEU A 34 -25.58 -4.94 -1.99
C LEU A 34 -24.79 -5.69 -3.08
N PRO A 35 -25.35 -6.73 -3.71
CA PRO A 35 -24.62 -7.61 -4.64
C PRO A 35 -24.02 -6.91 -5.87
N MET A 36 -24.48 -5.70 -6.19
CA MET A 36 -23.93 -4.87 -7.27
C MET A 36 -22.61 -4.17 -6.91
N LEU A 37 -22.20 -4.21 -5.63
CA LEU A 37 -20.95 -3.63 -5.15
C LEU A 37 -19.95 -4.74 -4.88
N GLY A 38 -18.80 -4.66 -5.54
CA GLY A 38 -17.67 -5.55 -5.30
C GLY A 38 -16.34 -4.80 -5.37
N ALA A 39 -15.34 -5.37 -4.71
CA ALA A 39 -13.97 -4.85 -4.69
C ALA A 39 -12.97 -6.01 -4.72
N SER A 40 -11.79 -5.77 -5.27
CA SER A 40 -10.66 -6.70 -5.24
C SER A 40 -9.46 -5.97 -4.63
N PRO A 41 -9.34 -5.94 -3.30
CA PRO A 41 -8.20 -5.31 -2.64
C PRO A 41 -6.86 -5.94 -3.05
N ASP A 42 -5.76 -5.19 -3.00
CA ASP A 42 -4.43 -5.74 -3.28
C ASP A 42 -3.98 -6.75 -2.20
N GLY A 43 -4.49 -6.62 -0.98
CA GLY A 43 -4.32 -7.64 0.07
C GLY A 43 -5.18 -7.42 1.32
N LEU A 44 -5.50 -8.53 1.96
CA LEU A 44 -6.09 -8.57 3.31
C LEU A 44 -4.97 -8.69 4.34
N VAL A 45 -4.98 -7.84 5.35
CA VAL A 45 -3.97 -7.79 6.41
C VAL A 45 -4.53 -8.41 7.69
N TRP A 46 -3.71 -9.23 8.35
CA TRP A 46 -3.93 -9.67 9.73
C TRP A 46 -2.75 -9.21 10.57
N ASP A 47 -3.05 -8.43 11.61
CA ASP A 47 -2.06 -8.01 12.60
C ASP A 47 -2.27 -8.83 13.88
N GLU A 48 -1.29 -9.67 14.20
CA GLU A 48 -1.35 -10.59 15.35
C GLU A 48 -1.20 -9.84 16.68
N ASP A 49 -0.52 -8.68 16.70
CA ASP A 49 -0.27 -7.93 17.93
C ASP A 49 -1.56 -7.28 18.45
N ILE A 50 -2.41 -6.78 17.54
CA ILE A 50 -3.68 -6.13 17.88
C ILE A 50 -4.91 -7.00 17.62
N GLN A 51 -4.75 -8.16 16.98
CA GLN A 51 -5.82 -9.09 16.62
C GLN A 51 -6.90 -8.46 15.72
N GLU A 52 -6.48 -7.64 14.75
CA GLU A 52 -7.39 -6.92 13.84
C GLU A 52 -7.11 -7.21 12.36
N HIS A 53 -8.19 -7.15 11.57
CA HIS A 53 -8.13 -7.21 10.11
C HIS A 53 -8.03 -5.81 9.51
N GLY A 54 -7.17 -5.68 8.49
CA GLY A 54 -7.03 -4.47 7.70
C GLY A 54 -6.97 -4.76 6.20
N LEU A 55 -6.89 -3.72 5.39
CA LEU A 55 -6.66 -3.83 3.95
C LEU A 55 -5.39 -3.07 3.57
N VAL A 56 -4.72 -3.52 2.52
CA VAL A 56 -3.59 -2.82 1.92
C VAL A 56 -3.89 -2.50 0.46
N GLU A 57 -3.54 -1.28 0.05
CA GLU A 57 -3.63 -0.77 -1.32
C GLU A 57 -2.24 -0.24 -1.72
N VAL A 58 -1.70 -0.73 -2.84
CA VAL A 58 -0.38 -0.41 -3.33
C VAL A 58 -0.47 0.55 -4.50
N LYS A 59 0.05 1.76 -4.30
CA LYS A 59 0.18 2.74 -5.39
C LYS A 59 1.61 2.86 -5.88
N THR A 60 1.81 2.60 -7.17
CA THR A 60 3.07 2.89 -7.85
C THR A 60 3.02 4.24 -8.56
N ALA A 61 3.75 5.23 -8.03
CA ALA A 61 3.88 6.56 -8.64
C ALA A 61 5.03 6.61 -9.65
N SER A 62 4.81 6.14 -10.89
CA SER A 62 5.87 6.07 -11.92
C SER A 62 6.56 7.40 -12.21
N ARG A 63 5.84 8.53 -12.13
CA ARG A 63 6.43 9.87 -12.31
C ARG A 63 7.40 10.23 -11.18
N ALA A 64 7.11 9.82 -9.95
CA ALA A 64 8.00 10.03 -8.82
C ALA A 64 9.29 9.19 -8.95
N ILE A 65 9.16 7.95 -9.43
CA ILE A 65 10.31 7.08 -9.74
C ILE A 65 11.19 7.71 -10.82
N ALA A 66 10.59 8.20 -11.91
CA ALA A 66 11.32 8.86 -13.00
C ALA A 66 12.03 10.15 -12.53
N ALA A 67 11.44 10.86 -11.56
CA ALA A 67 12.06 12.03 -10.93
C ALA A 67 13.11 11.67 -9.87
N GLY A 68 13.44 10.39 -9.68
CA GLY A 68 14.42 9.92 -8.69
C GLY A 68 13.99 10.10 -7.23
N LEU A 69 12.69 10.32 -6.98
CA LEU A 69 12.17 10.52 -5.64
C LEU A 69 12.05 9.17 -4.93
N GLN A 70 12.77 9.03 -3.82
CA GLN A 70 12.65 7.88 -2.93
C GLN A 70 12.10 8.33 -1.57
N ASN A 71 11.08 7.61 -1.11
CA ASN A 71 10.42 7.67 0.22
C ASN A 71 9.66 8.97 0.55
N LEU A 72 8.33 8.88 0.51
CA LEU A 72 7.47 9.66 1.40
C LEU A 72 7.22 8.80 2.63
N ARG A 73 7.77 9.16 3.79
CA ARG A 73 7.33 8.57 5.05
C ARG A 73 5.91 9.09 5.28
N GLY A 74 4.91 8.21 5.19
CA GLY A 74 3.54 8.55 5.56
C GLY A 74 3.51 8.95 7.03
N SER A 75 3.18 10.20 7.31
CA SER A 75 2.66 10.62 8.60
C SER A 75 1.22 10.13 8.69
N GLU A 76 0.91 9.39 9.75
CA GLU A 76 -0.47 9.11 10.12
C GLU A 76 -1.20 10.44 10.34
N GLY A 77 -2.30 10.64 9.62
CA GLY A 77 -3.28 11.68 9.91
C GLY A 77 -2.91 13.10 9.46
N GLN A 78 -3.73 13.58 8.52
CA GLN A 78 -4.08 14.99 8.27
C GLN A 78 -3.04 15.94 7.67
N GLY A 79 -3.51 16.71 6.67
CA GLY A 79 -3.08 18.08 6.42
C GLY A 79 -1.64 18.26 5.97
N GLY A 80 -1.45 18.54 4.68
CA GLY A 80 -0.13 18.54 4.05
C GLY A 80 0.94 19.38 4.75
N LEU A 81 2.20 19.00 4.57
CA LEU A 81 3.29 19.95 4.67
C LEU A 81 4.52 19.51 3.87
N ARG A 82 5.11 20.52 3.22
CA ARG A 82 6.41 20.48 2.56
C ARG A 82 7.51 20.24 3.60
N SER A 83 8.45 19.34 3.31
CA SER A 83 9.87 19.64 3.50
C SER A 83 10.71 18.78 2.55
N LEU A 84 11.44 19.44 1.66
CA LEU A 84 12.49 18.83 0.84
C LEU A 84 13.78 18.87 1.65
N SER A 85 14.40 17.72 1.89
CA SER A 85 15.84 17.66 2.16
C SER A 85 16.54 17.17 0.90
N LYS A 86 17.15 18.09 0.16
CA LYS A 86 18.13 17.74 -0.86
C LYS A 86 19.42 17.39 -0.12
N ARG A 87 19.80 16.11 -0.08
CA ARG A 87 21.20 15.73 0.15
C ARG A 87 21.96 16.02 -1.14
N THR A 88 22.65 17.15 -1.17
CA THR A 88 23.74 17.41 -2.11
C THR A 88 24.89 16.46 -1.77
N ARG A 89 25.54 15.92 -2.80
CA ARG A 89 26.78 15.13 -2.69
C ARG A 89 27.92 15.99 -2.18
#